data_AF-A0A973NN59-F1
#
_entry.id   AF-A0A973NN59-F1
#
_cell.length_a   1.000
_cell.length_b   1.000
_cell.length_c   1.000
_cell.angle_alpha   90.00
_cell.angle_beta   90.00
_cell.angle_gamma   90.00
#
_symmetry.space_group_name_H-M   'P 1'
#
loop_
_entity.id
_entity.type
_entity.pdbx_description
1 polymer ?
#
loop_
_entity_poly.entity_id
_entity_poly.type
_entity_poly.pdbx_seq_one_letter_code
_entity_poly.pdbx_strand_id
1 'polypeptide(L)' 'MKKRRILATIAPLALLACSEMASAATILVTKTATCPCCKDWVEHMKKAGFKVQVHD' A
#
# COMPACT_ATOMS: atom_id res chain seq x y z
N MET A 1 11.55 -41.20 -8.29
CA MET A 1 12.27 -40.14 -9.07
C MET A 1 11.36 -39.18 -9.82
N LYS A 2 10.33 -39.65 -10.57
CA LYS A 2 9.39 -38.80 -11.34
C LYS A 2 8.57 -37.82 -10.45
N LYS A 3 8.11 -38.28 -9.27
CA LYS A 3 7.37 -37.47 -8.28
C LYS A 3 8.20 -36.35 -7.64
N ARG A 4 9.51 -36.60 -7.41
CA ARG A 4 10.47 -35.61 -6.87
C ARG A 4 10.76 -34.49 -7.89
N ARG A 5 10.78 -34.82 -9.18
CA ARG A 5 10.91 -33.83 -10.26
C ARG A 5 9.66 -32.95 -10.42
N ILE A 6 8.47 -33.53 -10.24
CA ILE A 6 7.20 -32.79 -10.29
C ILE A 6 7.07 -31.79 -9.12
N LEU A 7 7.49 -32.19 -7.91
CA LEU A 7 7.51 -31.26 -6.77
C LEU A 7 8.51 -30.11 -6.97
N ALA A 8 9.67 -30.39 -7.55
CA ALA A 8 10.70 -29.38 -7.80
C ALA A 8 10.27 -28.29 -8.80
N THR A 9 9.35 -28.61 -9.73
CA THR A 9 8.85 -27.64 -10.72
C THR A 9 7.65 -26.83 -10.26
N ILE A 10 6.86 -27.33 -9.29
CA ILE A 10 5.61 -26.67 -8.83
C ILE A 10 5.87 -25.73 -7.65
N ALA A 11 6.90 -25.99 -6.85
CA ALA A 11 7.27 -25.17 -5.69
C ALA A 11 7.41 -23.66 -5.96
N PRO A 12 8.07 -23.18 -7.04
CA PRO A 12 8.18 -21.74 -7.29
C PRO A 12 6.85 -21.09 -7.69
N LEU A 13 5.90 -21.85 -8.26
CA LEU A 13 4.59 -21.32 -8.65
C LEU A 13 3.68 -21.08 -7.43
N ALA A 14 3.84 -21.89 -6.37
CA ALA A 14 3.09 -21.74 -5.13
C ALA A 14 3.49 -20.47 -4.33
N LEU A 15 4.75 -20.02 -4.45
CA LEU A 15 5.23 -18.79 -3.80
C LEU A 15 4.59 -17.52 -4.39
N LEU A 16 4.28 -17.51 -5.69
CA LEU A 16 3.59 -16.40 -6.36
C LEU A 16 2.09 -16.33 -6.02
N ALA A 17 1.49 -17.43 -5.56
CA ALA A 17 0.07 -17.45 -5.20
C ALA A 17 -0.24 -16.75 -3.87
N CYS A 18 0.80 -16.45 -3.06
CA CYS A 18 0.65 -15.83 -1.74
C CYS A 18 1.06 -14.35 -1.72
N SER A 19 1.33 -13.73 -2.87
CA SER A 19 1.61 -12.30 -2.91
C SER A 19 0.31 -11.52 -2.82
N GLU A 20 -0.02 -11.02 -1.63
CA GLU A 20 -1.06 -10.01 -1.49
C GLU A 20 -0.59 -8.71 -2.16
N MET A 21 -1.37 -8.21 -3.12
CA MET A 21 -1.15 -6.90 -3.72
C MET A 21 -1.53 -5.85 -2.65
N ALA A 22 -0.54 -5.29 -1.96
CA ALA A 22 -0.78 -4.22 -1.00
C ALA A 22 -1.50 -3.06 -1.71
N SER A 23 -2.79 -2.87 -1.41
CA SER A 23 -3.55 -1.75 -1.94
C SER A 23 -3.02 -0.45 -1.33
N ALA A 24 -2.93 0.61 -2.14
CA ALA A 24 -2.48 1.91 -1.64
C ALA A 24 -3.46 2.43 -0.57
N ALA A 25 -3.02 2.43 0.69
CA ALA A 25 -3.80 2.94 1.80
C ALA A 25 -4.06 4.44 1.62
N THR A 26 -5.30 4.87 1.91
CA THR A 26 -5.65 6.30 1.91
C THR A 26 -5.46 6.85 3.32
N ILE A 27 -4.67 7.91 3.45
CA ILE A 27 -4.44 8.61 4.71
C ILE A 27 -5.65 9.51 4.98
N LEU A 28 -6.32 9.31 6.12
CA LEU A 28 -7.38 10.21 6.59
C LEU A 28 -6.78 11.22 7.57
N VAL A 29 -7.00 12.51 7.32
CA VAL A 29 -6.50 13.61 8.13
C VAL A 29 -7.68 14.39 8.69
N THR A 30 -7.91 14.29 9.99
CA THR A 30 -8.85 15.15 10.70
C THR A 30 -8.06 16.33 11.27
N LYS A 31 -8.37 17.54 10.84
CA LYS A 31 -7.70 18.77 11.26
C LYS A 31 -8.74 19.83 11.61
N THR A 32 -8.37 20.87 12.36
CA THR A 32 -9.22 22.06 12.45
C THR A 32 -9.12 22.89 11.15
N ALA A 33 -10.23 23.48 10.71
CA ALA A 33 -10.28 24.34 9.52
C ALA A 33 -9.21 25.46 9.50
N THR A 34 -8.86 25.99 10.68
CA THR A 34 -7.92 27.10 10.85
C THR A 34 -6.47 26.68 11.12
N CYS A 35 -6.10 25.40 10.93
CA CYS A 35 -4.72 24.93 11.10
C CYS A 35 -3.87 25.05 9.81
N PRO A 36 -3.02 26.08 9.64
CA PRO A 36 -2.24 26.26 8.41
C PRO A 36 -1.14 25.22 8.22
N CYS A 37 -0.45 24.80 9.29
CA CYS A 37 0.62 23.79 9.18
C CYS A 37 0.07 22.42 8.76
N CYS A 38 -1.15 22.08 9.18
CA CYS A 38 -1.85 20.87 8.76
C CYS A 38 -2.11 20.87 7.25
N LYS A 39 -2.46 22.03 6.68
CA LYS A 39 -2.67 22.19 5.23
C LYS A 39 -1.36 21.98 4.46
N ASP A 40 -0.27 22.60 4.90
CA ASP A 40 1.02 22.49 4.23
C ASP A 40 1.55 21.05 4.26
N TRP A 41 1.36 20.34 5.38
CA TRP A 41 1.70 18.93 5.48
C TRP A 41 0.89 18.06 4.51
N VAL A 42 -0.44 18.27 4.41
CA VAL A 42 -1.29 17.54 3.45
C VAL A 42 -0.80 17.73 2.03
N GLU A 43 -0.42 18.94 1.65
CA GLU A 43 0.08 19.23 0.31
C GLU A 43 1.42 18.53 0.04
N HIS A 44 2.33 18.45 1.03
CA HIS A 44 3.55 17.65 0.90
C HIS A 44 3.25 16.16 0.71
N MET A 45 2.31 15.59 1.46
CA MET A 45 1.96 14.18 1.35
C MET A 45 1.36 13.85 -0.03
N LYS A 46 0.49 14.72 -0.56
CA LYS A 46 -0.02 14.56 -1.93
C LYS A 46 1.09 14.62 -2.97
N LYS A 47 2.04 15.57 -2.84
CA LYS A 47 3.21 15.68 -3.73
C LYS A 47 4.13 14.45 -3.67
N ALA A 48 4.22 13.81 -2.52
CA ALA A 48 4.95 12.55 -2.34
C ALA A 48 4.20 11.32 -2.91
N GLY A 49 3.00 11.50 -3.49
CA GLY A 49 2.22 10.44 -4.13
C GLY A 49 1.26 9.71 -3.20
N PHE A 50 1.10 10.16 -1.96
CA PHE A 50 0.12 9.58 -1.04
C PHE A 50 -1.30 10.04 -1.40
N LYS A 51 -2.24 9.10 -1.31
CA LYS A 51 -3.67 9.41 -1.37
C LYS A 51 -4.11 9.92 0.00
N VAL A 52 -4.55 11.18 0.08
CA VAL A 52 -4.94 11.83 1.34
C VAL A 52 -6.37 12.33 1.26
N GLN A 53 -7.19 12.00 2.26
CA GLN A 53 -8.52 12.55 2.49
C GLN A 53 -8.50 13.44 3.73
N VAL A 54 -9.20 14.57 3.68
CA VAL A 54 -9.19 15.58 4.75
C VAL A 54 -10.60 15.82 5.28
N HIS A 55 -10.71 15.87 6.60
CA HIS A 55 -11.91 16.27 7.34
C HIS A 55 -11.55 17.43 8.27
N ASP A 56 -12.41 18.44 8.35
CA ASP A 56 -12.20 19.69 9.08
C ASP A 56 -12.90 19.74 10.46
#